data_AF-A0A9D4B5W8-F1
#
_entry.id   AF-A0A9D4B5W8-F1
#
_cell.length_a   1.000
_cell.length_b   1.000
_cell.length_c   1.000
_cell.angle_alpha   90.00
_cell.angle_beta   90.00
_cell.angle_gamma   90.00
#
_symmetry.space_group_name_H-M   'P 1'
#
loop_
_entity.id
_entity.type
_entity.pdbx_description
1 polymer ?
#
loop_
_entity_poly.entity_id
_entity_poly.type
_entity_poly.pdbx_seq_one_letter_code
_entity_poly.pdbx_strand_id
1 'polypeptide(L)'
;MNGRYKGRPSRSHSTMSLSVRPQRRALAARINRSQSFAGVNSTQDKAFRNLPPFSTPTVSRKTGSRVRRMFSMSHKSPPPKVPQPDRLDEVYEALKKGLTAYLEVHQLELEKLSTQIRESKRNSRLGFLYDLDKQVKSIERFLRRLEFHASKIDELYESYCIQRRLRDGAHNMVKAYTAASPGSREARDSLAEASKGYKEYTENMCLLESELESQLGEFHVKMKGLAGFARLCAGDQYEIFMKYGRQRWKLKGRIEGNGKQVWDSEEMVFLPLITEFLSIK
;
A
#
# COMPACT_ATOMS: atom_id res chain seq x y z
N MET A 1 -88.80 -25.70 -6.74
CA MET A 1 -88.89 -25.97 -8.19
C MET A 1 -87.53 -25.73 -8.83
N ASN A 2 -87.20 -26.58 -9.81
CA ASN A 2 -86.04 -26.56 -10.73
C ASN A 2 -84.68 -26.93 -10.11
N GLY A 3 -83.88 -27.84 -10.63
CA GLY A 3 -83.88 -28.56 -11.91
C GLY A 3 -82.42 -28.92 -12.26
N ARG A 4 -82.20 -30.15 -12.74
CA ARG A 4 -80.94 -30.92 -12.81
C ARG A 4 -79.99 -30.60 -13.99
N TYR A 5 -78.82 -31.26 -13.92
CA TYR A 5 -77.89 -31.78 -14.97
C TYR A 5 -76.70 -30.90 -15.39
N LYS A 6 -75.42 -31.25 -15.13
CA LYS A 6 -74.52 -32.34 -15.62
C LYS A 6 -74.25 -32.32 -17.14
N GLY A 7 -73.00 -31.98 -17.50
CA GLY A 7 -72.36 -32.25 -18.80
C GLY A 7 -70.82 -32.09 -18.73
N ARG A 8 -70.09 -33.16 -19.06
CA ARG A 8 -68.62 -33.29 -19.28
C ARG A 8 -68.35 -33.31 -20.81
N PRO A 9 -67.13 -33.52 -21.36
CA PRO A 9 -65.76 -33.06 -21.05
C PRO A 9 -64.99 -32.59 -22.33
N SER A 10 -63.71 -32.19 -22.24
CA SER A 10 -62.63 -32.75 -23.10
C SER A 10 -61.23 -32.26 -22.70
N ARG A 11 -60.28 -33.21 -22.72
CA ARG A 11 -58.84 -33.03 -22.58
C ARG A 11 -58.24 -32.63 -23.93
N SER A 12 -57.26 -31.74 -23.93
CA SER A 12 -56.16 -31.81 -24.90
C SER A 12 -54.83 -31.55 -24.19
N HIS A 13 -53.91 -32.50 -24.38
CA HIS A 13 -52.50 -32.35 -24.05
C HIS A 13 -51.83 -31.57 -25.19
N SER A 14 -50.89 -30.69 -24.87
CA SER A 14 -49.91 -30.20 -25.84
C SER A 14 -48.56 -30.05 -25.15
N THR A 15 -47.75 -31.07 -25.36
CA THR A 15 -46.30 -31.10 -25.18
C THR A 15 -45.65 -30.33 -26.33
N MET A 16 -44.82 -29.33 -26.05
CA MET A 16 -43.78 -28.91 -26.99
C MET A 16 -42.50 -28.56 -26.25
N SER A 17 -41.50 -29.41 -26.47
CA SER A 17 -40.09 -29.24 -26.15
C SER A 17 -39.43 -28.38 -27.22
N LEU A 18 -38.58 -27.43 -26.80
CA LEU A 18 -37.66 -26.73 -27.70
C LEU A 18 -36.24 -26.82 -27.14
N SER A 19 -35.47 -27.75 -27.72
CA SER A 19 -34.03 -27.83 -27.54
C SER A 19 -33.36 -26.68 -28.32
N VAL A 20 -32.70 -25.77 -27.62
CA VAL A 20 -31.79 -24.79 -28.24
C VAL A 20 -30.37 -25.09 -27.78
N ARG A 21 -29.62 -25.72 -28.69
CA ARG A 21 -28.19 -25.99 -28.57
C ARG A 21 -27.41 -24.67 -28.74
N PRO A 22 -26.40 -24.37 -27.91
CA PRO A 22 -25.54 -23.22 -28.14
C PRO A 22 -24.55 -23.51 -29.28
N GLN A 23 -24.69 -22.85 -30.43
CA GLN A 23 -23.62 -22.81 -31.43
C GLN A 23 -22.53 -21.83 -30.98
N ARG A 24 -21.40 -22.39 -30.53
CA ARG A 24 -20.14 -21.66 -30.35
C ARG A 24 -19.52 -21.34 -31.71
N ARG A 25 -19.39 -20.07 -32.06
CA ARG A 25 -18.35 -19.62 -33.02
C ARG A 25 -17.02 -19.55 -32.26
N ALA A 26 -16.14 -20.49 -32.56
CA ALA A 26 -14.78 -20.54 -32.05
C ALA A 26 -13.89 -19.57 -32.85
N LEU A 27 -13.46 -18.47 -32.22
CA LEU A 27 -12.26 -17.76 -32.65
C LEU A 27 -11.07 -18.47 -31.99
N ALA A 28 -10.20 -19.03 -32.83
CA ALA A 28 -9.02 -19.76 -32.42
C ALA A 28 -7.99 -18.80 -31.81
N ALA A 29 -7.91 -18.77 -30.48
CA ALA A 29 -6.74 -18.30 -29.76
C ALA A 29 -6.08 -19.52 -29.09
N ARG A 30 -4.83 -19.80 -29.47
CA ARG A 30 -4.05 -20.92 -28.91
C ARG A 30 -3.76 -20.65 -27.44
N ILE A 31 -4.44 -21.40 -26.56
CA ILE A 31 -4.14 -21.44 -25.12
C ILE A 31 -3.11 -22.56 -24.93
N ASN A 32 -1.86 -22.20 -24.69
CA ASN A 32 -0.84 -23.15 -24.25
C ASN A 32 -1.14 -23.56 -22.80
N ARG A 33 -1.58 -24.80 -22.60
CA ARG A 33 -1.60 -25.44 -21.27
C ARG A 33 -0.43 -26.41 -21.18
N SER A 34 0.35 -26.26 -20.10
CA SER A 34 1.46 -27.13 -19.75
C SER A 34 0.98 -28.57 -19.56
N GLN A 35 1.57 -29.50 -20.32
CA GLN A 35 1.43 -30.93 -20.12
C GLN A 35 2.44 -31.37 -19.06
N SER A 36 1.94 -31.60 -17.85
CA SER A 36 2.69 -32.29 -16.80
C SER A 36 1.96 -33.60 -16.50
N PHE A 37 2.74 -34.69 -16.50
CA PHE A 37 2.49 -36.00 -15.85
C PHE A 37 2.08 -37.20 -16.73
N ALA A 38 3.10 -38.01 -17.09
CA ALA A 38 3.18 -39.47 -17.33
C ALA A 38 4.37 -39.69 -18.30
N GLY A 39 5.29 -40.64 -18.21
CA GLY A 39 5.33 -41.94 -17.53
C GLY A 39 6.10 -42.89 -18.46
N VAL A 40 7.35 -43.21 -18.11
CA VAL A 40 8.08 -44.48 -18.27
C VAL A 40 8.10 -45.24 -19.63
N ASN A 41 9.34 -45.53 -20.08
CA ASN A 41 9.87 -46.56 -21.02
C ASN A 41 9.89 -46.32 -22.54
N SER A 42 11.09 -46.15 -23.11
CA SER A 42 11.74 -47.22 -23.89
C SER A 42 13.17 -46.84 -24.33
N THR A 43 13.97 -47.89 -24.37
CA THR A 43 15.40 -48.06 -24.65
C THR A 43 15.83 -47.70 -26.07
N GLN A 44 16.95 -46.98 -26.22
CA GLN A 44 18.06 -47.35 -27.14
C GLN A 44 19.27 -46.41 -26.99
N ASP A 45 20.44 -47.04 -27.06
CA ASP A 45 21.79 -46.54 -26.80
C ASP A 45 22.26 -45.35 -27.65
N LYS A 46 23.07 -44.46 -27.02
CA LYS A 46 24.37 -43.98 -27.56
C LYS A 46 25.15 -43.08 -26.57
N ALA A 47 26.29 -43.63 -26.14
CA ALA A 47 27.62 -43.05 -25.91
C ALA A 47 27.82 -41.60 -25.38
N PHE A 48 28.36 -41.55 -24.15
CA PHE A 48 29.44 -40.69 -23.63
C PHE A 48 29.37 -39.16 -23.78
N ARG A 49 29.00 -38.48 -22.69
CA ARG A 49 29.61 -37.20 -22.28
C ARG A 49 29.81 -37.16 -20.76
N ASN A 50 31.02 -36.78 -20.35
CA ASN A 50 31.51 -36.70 -18.98
C ASN A 50 30.68 -35.73 -18.12
N LEU A 51 30.26 -36.18 -16.93
CA LEU A 51 29.70 -35.31 -15.87
C LEU A 51 30.77 -35.08 -14.79
N PRO A 52 30.90 -33.85 -14.24
CA PRO A 52 31.75 -33.59 -13.07
C PRO A 52 31.06 -34.06 -11.76
N PRO A 53 31.82 -34.27 -10.67
CA PRO A 53 31.32 -34.86 -9.44
C PRO A 53 30.49 -33.87 -8.61
N PHE A 54 29.64 -34.47 -7.78
CA PHE A 54 28.72 -33.86 -6.80
C PHE A 54 29.37 -32.73 -5.97
N SER A 55 28.73 -31.55 -5.93
CA SER A 55 29.09 -30.44 -5.04
C SER A 55 27.94 -30.14 -4.07
N THR A 56 28.26 -29.89 -2.81
CA THR A 56 27.34 -29.58 -1.70
C THR A 56 26.55 -28.28 -1.92
N PRO A 57 25.37 -28.10 -1.30
CA PRO A 57 24.52 -26.93 -1.56
C PRO A 57 25.07 -25.68 -0.86
N THR A 58 25.75 -24.81 -1.61
CA THR A 58 25.97 -23.41 -1.23
C THR A 58 24.75 -22.58 -1.59
N VAL A 59 24.25 -21.81 -0.62
CA VAL A 59 23.12 -20.88 -0.75
C VAL A 59 23.31 -19.97 -1.97
N SER A 60 22.38 -20.09 -2.92
CA SER A 60 22.30 -19.28 -4.13
C SER A 60 22.25 -17.78 -3.80
N ARG A 61 23.30 -17.05 -4.18
CA ARG A 61 23.26 -15.59 -4.35
C ARG A 61 22.29 -15.29 -5.51
N LYS A 62 21.09 -14.83 -5.19
CA LYS A 62 20.19 -14.23 -6.19
C LYS A 62 20.90 -13.03 -6.81
N THR A 63 21.24 -13.13 -8.10
CA THR A 63 21.58 -12.01 -8.96
C THR A 63 20.41 -11.03 -8.94
N GLY A 64 20.69 -9.80 -8.49
CA GLY A 64 19.71 -8.72 -8.45
C GLY A 64 19.13 -8.46 -9.83
N SER A 65 17.91 -8.91 -10.04
CA SER A 65 17.07 -8.50 -11.17
C SER A 65 16.92 -6.99 -11.10
N ARG A 66 17.55 -6.27 -12.03
CA ARG A 66 17.22 -4.88 -12.31
C ARG A 66 15.76 -4.84 -12.76
N VAL A 67 14.85 -4.61 -11.81
CA VAL A 67 13.47 -4.27 -12.12
C VAL A 67 13.52 -2.95 -12.90
N ARG A 68 13.24 -3.04 -14.20
CA ARG A 68 13.02 -1.88 -15.07
C ARG A 68 11.83 -1.12 -14.52
N ARG A 69 12.14 0.05 -13.94
CA ARG A 69 11.25 1.07 -13.42
C ARG A 69 10.20 1.43 -14.47
N MET A 70 8.97 0.93 -14.35
CA MET A 70 7.84 1.45 -15.12
C MET A 70 7.31 2.71 -14.42
N PHE A 71 7.03 3.70 -15.25
CA PHE A 71 6.67 5.08 -14.94
C PHE A 71 5.71 5.25 -13.75
N SER A 72 6.21 5.86 -12.66
CA SER A 72 5.36 6.60 -11.71
C SER A 72 5.64 8.09 -11.90
N MET A 73 4.72 8.80 -12.56
CA MET A 73 4.65 10.26 -12.51
C MET A 73 4.52 10.66 -11.05
N SER A 74 5.60 11.15 -10.47
CA SER A 74 5.59 11.68 -9.12
C SER A 74 6.69 12.72 -9.04
N HIS A 75 6.36 13.86 -8.44
CA HIS A 75 7.27 14.93 -8.07
C HIS A 75 8.25 14.47 -6.96
N LYS A 76 8.82 13.26 -7.09
CA LYS A 76 9.76 12.68 -6.15
C LYS A 76 11.05 13.47 -6.23
N SER A 77 11.35 14.21 -5.17
CA SER A 77 12.70 14.65 -4.90
C SER A 77 13.66 13.45 -5.00
N PRO A 78 14.92 13.68 -5.42
CA PRO A 78 15.94 12.64 -5.28
C PRO A 78 15.92 12.16 -3.83
N PRO A 79 16.01 10.85 -3.58
CA PRO A 79 16.14 10.32 -2.23
C PRO A 79 17.25 11.08 -1.49
N PRO A 80 17.07 11.41 -0.21
CA PRO A 80 18.13 11.99 0.61
C PRO A 80 19.42 11.20 0.42
N LYS A 81 20.57 11.89 0.33
CA LYS A 81 21.87 11.22 0.11
C LYS A 81 22.32 10.41 1.33
N VAL A 82 21.70 10.63 2.48
CA VAL A 82 22.00 9.98 3.75
C VAL A 82 20.68 9.54 4.37
N PRO A 83 20.55 8.25 4.74
CA PRO A 83 19.35 7.75 5.40
C PRO A 83 19.19 8.42 6.77
N GLN A 84 17.94 8.55 7.23
CA GLN A 84 17.58 9.11 8.54
C GLN A 84 16.82 8.07 9.38
N PRO A 85 17.53 7.12 10.01
CA PRO A 85 16.89 6.00 10.68
C PRO A 85 16.00 6.42 11.85
N ASP A 86 16.50 7.28 12.73
CA ASP A 86 15.77 7.68 13.95
C ASP A 86 14.46 8.41 13.58
N ARG A 87 14.51 9.20 12.49
CA ARG A 87 13.33 9.88 11.98
C ARG A 87 12.34 8.92 11.32
N LEU A 88 12.83 7.91 10.61
CA LEU A 88 11.97 6.86 10.05
C LEU A 88 11.29 6.05 11.17
N ASP A 89 12.01 5.74 12.25
CA ASP A 89 11.47 5.03 13.41
C ASP A 89 10.29 5.82 14.03
N GLU A 90 10.47 7.13 14.25
CA GLU A 90 9.39 8.02 14.74
C GLU A 90 8.15 8.01 13.84
N VAL A 91 8.36 8.11 12.51
CA VAL A 91 7.27 8.17 11.54
C VAL A 91 6.55 6.83 11.44
N TYR A 92 7.30 5.73 11.45
CA TYR A 92 6.73 4.38 11.45
C TYR A 92 5.85 4.15 12.68
N GLU A 93 6.34 4.47 13.88
CA GLU A 93 5.56 4.27 15.11
C GLU A 93 4.29 5.14 15.12
N ALA A 94 4.39 6.39 14.68
CA ALA A 94 3.23 7.27 14.56
C ALA A 94 2.21 6.73 13.54
N LEU A 95 2.68 6.26 12.37
CA LEU A 95 1.84 5.70 11.33
C LEU A 95 1.16 4.42 11.79
N LYS A 96 1.92 3.48 12.37
CA LYS A 96 1.41 2.22 12.91
C LYS A 96 0.32 2.46 13.93
N LYS A 97 0.59 3.34 14.91
CA LYS A 97 -0.41 3.74 15.91
C LYS A 97 -1.67 4.32 15.28
N GLY A 98 -1.52 5.20 14.28
CA GLY A 98 -2.64 5.80 13.55
C GLY A 98 -3.48 4.76 12.79
N LEU A 99 -2.82 3.84 12.10
CA LEU A 99 -3.49 2.77 11.35
C LEU A 99 -4.23 1.80 12.29
N THR A 100 -3.64 1.43 13.42
CA THR A 100 -4.30 0.60 14.44
C THR A 100 -5.52 1.30 15.01
N ALA A 101 -5.40 2.56 15.44
CA ALA A 101 -6.56 3.32 15.93
C ALA A 101 -7.65 3.44 14.86
N TYR A 102 -7.27 3.60 13.59
CA TYR A 102 -8.25 3.70 12.51
C TYR A 102 -8.96 2.36 12.25
N LEU A 103 -8.25 1.23 12.34
CA LEU A 103 -8.85 -0.10 12.29
C LEU A 103 -9.86 -0.29 13.43
N GLU A 104 -9.49 0.07 14.65
CA GLU A 104 -10.37 -0.06 15.84
C GLU A 104 -11.68 0.74 15.67
N VAL A 105 -11.61 1.98 15.18
CA VAL A 105 -12.80 2.81 14.94
C VAL A 105 -13.74 2.15 13.92
N HIS A 106 -13.20 1.60 12.82
CA HIS A 106 -14.01 0.93 11.81
C HIS A 106 -14.55 -0.42 12.26
N GLN A 107 -13.85 -1.14 13.13
CA GLN A 107 -14.36 -2.35 13.78
C GLN A 107 -15.55 -2.03 14.69
N LEU A 108 -15.46 -0.97 15.50
CA LEU A 108 -16.58 -0.51 16.34
C LEU A 108 -17.79 -0.07 15.50
N GLU A 109 -17.56 0.60 14.37
CA GLU A 109 -18.64 0.96 13.45
C GLU A 109 -19.33 -0.28 12.85
N LEU A 110 -18.55 -1.30 12.48
CA LEU A 110 -19.07 -2.58 12.00
C LEU A 110 -19.92 -3.29 13.05
N GLU A 111 -19.48 -3.32 14.30
CA GLU A 111 -20.24 -3.88 15.43
C GLU A 111 -21.56 -3.13 15.66
N LYS A 112 -21.53 -1.79 15.58
CA LYS A 112 -22.72 -0.94 15.68
C LYS A 112 -23.73 -1.26 14.57
N LEU A 113 -23.30 -1.31 13.32
CA LEU A 113 -24.17 -1.65 12.19
C LEU A 113 -24.72 -3.07 12.31
N SER A 114 -23.89 -4.02 12.73
CA SER A 114 -24.32 -5.40 12.98
C SER A 114 -25.40 -5.48 14.06
N THR A 115 -25.28 -4.66 15.11
CA THR A 115 -26.28 -4.56 16.18
C THR A 115 -27.58 -3.95 15.67
N GLN A 116 -27.50 -2.85 14.90
CA GLN A 116 -28.66 -2.24 14.26
C GLN A 116 -29.41 -3.22 13.34
N ILE A 117 -28.69 -4.05 12.58
CA ILE A 117 -29.31 -5.10 11.75
C ILE A 117 -30.06 -6.11 12.62
N ARG A 118 -29.47 -6.57 13.74
CA ARG A 118 -30.13 -7.53 14.64
C ARG A 118 -31.41 -6.97 15.25
N GLU A 119 -31.39 -5.71 15.68
CA GLU A 119 -32.53 -5.06 16.34
C GLU A 119 -33.64 -4.66 15.36
N SER A 120 -33.28 -4.22 14.14
CA SER A 120 -34.24 -3.74 13.15
C SER A 120 -34.90 -4.83 12.32
N LYS A 121 -34.39 -6.07 12.34
CA LYS A 121 -34.86 -7.21 11.55
C LYS A 121 -36.36 -7.50 11.64
N ARG A 122 -37.00 -7.22 12.78
CA ARG A 122 -38.45 -7.45 12.99
C ARG A 122 -39.31 -6.19 12.81
N ASN A 123 -38.70 -5.00 12.84
CA ASN A 123 -39.40 -3.74 13.02
C ASN A 123 -39.20 -2.74 11.86
N SER A 124 -38.38 -3.09 10.86
CA SER A 124 -38.02 -2.20 9.77
C SER A 124 -38.34 -2.77 8.39
N ARG A 125 -38.41 -1.88 7.38
CA ARG A 125 -38.67 -2.21 5.99
C ARG A 125 -37.45 -2.91 5.37
N LEU A 126 -37.69 -3.82 4.43
CA LEU A 126 -36.63 -4.58 3.76
C LEU A 126 -35.55 -3.69 3.11
N GLY A 127 -35.94 -2.56 2.52
CA GLY A 127 -35.00 -1.60 1.92
C GLY A 127 -33.99 -1.02 2.92
N PHE A 128 -34.43 -0.72 4.15
CA PHE A 128 -33.55 -0.24 5.22
C PHE A 128 -32.51 -1.28 5.61
N LEU A 129 -32.92 -2.55 5.73
CA LEU A 129 -32.00 -3.66 6.03
C LEU A 129 -30.98 -3.88 4.91
N TYR A 130 -31.39 -3.70 3.65
CA TYR A 130 -30.51 -3.78 2.51
C TYR A 130 -29.44 -2.67 2.51
N ASP A 131 -29.83 -1.44 2.86
CA ASP A 131 -28.89 -0.32 2.96
C ASP A 131 -27.88 -0.53 4.08
N LEU A 132 -28.30 -1.08 5.23
CA LEU A 132 -27.39 -1.44 6.32
C LEU A 132 -26.42 -2.56 5.90
N ASP A 133 -26.89 -3.63 5.25
CA ASP A 133 -26.03 -4.71 4.75
C ASP A 133 -25.00 -4.19 3.72
N LYS A 134 -25.40 -3.24 2.87
CA LYS A 134 -24.49 -2.57 1.94
C LYS A 134 -23.40 -1.78 2.66
N GLN A 135 -23.75 -1.06 3.73
CA GLN A 135 -22.79 -0.33 4.56
C GLN A 135 -21.81 -1.28 5.26
N VAL A 136 -22.32 -2.36 5.87
CA VAL A 136 -21.51 -3.43 6.49
C VAL A 136 -20.47 -3.95 5.50
N LYS A 137 -20.91 -4.40 4.31
CA LYS A 137 -19.99 -4.91 3.27
C LYS A 137 -19.00 -3.87 2.77
N SER A 138 -19.35 -2.58 2.81
CA SER A 138 -18.45 -1.50 2.45
C SER A 138 -17.33 -1.35 3.49
N ILE A 139 -17.69 -1.33 4.78
CA ILE A 139 -16.75 -1.21 5.89
C ILE A 139 -15.86 -2.45 5.99
N GLU A 140 -16.41 -3.66 5.84
CA GLU A 140 -15.61 -4.90 5.83
C GLU A 140 -14.52 -4.86 4.74
N ARG A 141 -14.87 -4.44 3.53
CA ARG A 141 -13.91 -4.29 2.44
C ARG A 141 -12.89 -3.18 2.71
N PHE A 142 -13.30 -2.12 3.41
CA PHE A 142 -12.39 -1.06 3.82
C PHE A 142 -11.39 -1.56 4.88
N LEU A 143 -11.86 -2.26 5.92
CA LEU A 143 -11.04 -2.90 6.94
C LEU A 143 -9.97 -3.81 6.31
N ARG A 144 -10.34 -4.68 5.36
CA ARG A 144 -9.35 -5.54 4.68
C ARG A 144 -8.26 -4.77 3.94
N ARG A 145 -8.60 -3.62 3.34
CA ARG A 145 -7.60 -2.75 2.69
C ARG A 145 -6.70 -2.08 3.71
N LEU A 146 -7.26 -1.67 4.84
CA LEU A 146 -6.52 -1.00 5.91
C LEU A 146 -5.58 -1.99 6.63
N GLU A 147 -6.03 -3.22 6.90
CA GLU A 147 -5.20 -4.31 7.43
C GLU A 147 -4.03 -4.62 6.49
N PHE A 148 -4.32 -4.75 5.19
CA PHE A 148 -3.27 -4.97 4.18
C PHE A 148 -2.26 -3.82 4.16
N HIS A 149 -2.73 -2.57 4.27
CA HIS A 149 -1.86 -1.41 4.32
C HIS A 149 -0.98 -1.44 5.58
N ALA A 150 -1.53 -1.73 6.75
CA ALA A 150 -0.76 -1.88 7.99
C ALA A 150 0.32 -2.97 7.87
N SER A 151 -0.02 -4.14 7.32
CA SER A 151 0.97 -5.21 7.07
C SER A 151 2.07 -4.78 6.10
N LYS A 152 1.74 -4.01 5.06
CA LYS A 152 2.71 -3.48 4.11
C LYS A 152 3.68 -2.50 4.77
N ILE A 153 3.19 -1.65 5.68
CA ILE A 153 4.03 -0.75 6.46
C ILE A 153 5.01 -1.54 7.34
N ASP A 154 4.52 -2.55 8.05
CA ASP A 154 5.36 -3.43 8.88
C ASP A 154 6.45 -4.12 8.04
N GLU A 155 6.10 -4.66 6.87
CA GLU A 155 7.07 -5.31 5.97
C GLU A 155 8.17 -4.35 5.48
N LEU A 156 7.82 -3.11 5.13
CA LEU A 156 8.77 -2.08 4.72
C LEU A 156 9.71 -1.70 5.88
N TYR A 157 9.17 -1.55 7.07
CA TYR A 157 9.95 -1.22 8.27
C TYR A 157 10.93 -2.34 8.65
N GLU A 158 10.48 -3.60 8.65
CA GLU A 158 11.35 -4.74 8.91
C GLU A 158 12.48 -4.86 7.86
N SER A 159 12.14 -4.62 6.59
CA SER A 159 13.13 -4.57 5.50
C SER A 159 14.17 -3.46 5.75
N TYR A 160 13.73 -2.30 6.23
CA TYR A 160 14.61 -1.18 6.59
C TYR A 160 15.53 -1.54 7.76
N CYS A 161 15.01 -2.15 8.82
CA CYS A 161 15.78 -2.61 9.98
C CYS A 161 16.87 -3.61 9.60
N ILE A 162 16.56 -4.58 8.73
CA ILE A 162 17.54 -5.53 8.20
C ILE A 162 18.64 -4.78 7.44
N GLN A 163 18.25 -3.82 6.59
CA GLN A 163 19.17 -3.04 5.79
C GLN A 163 20.09 -2.16 6.64
N ARG A 164 19.55 -1.51 7.68
CA ARG A 164 20.29 -0.75 8.69
C ARG A 164 21.35 -1.62 9.36
N ARG A 165 20.98 -2.81 9.82
CA ARG A 165 21.91 -3.76 10.45
C ARG A 165 23.03 -4.22 9.52
N LEU A 166 22.71 -4.50 8.25
CA LEU A 166 23.71 -4.87 7.23
C LEU A 166 24.68 -3.72 6.94
N ARG A 167 24.16 -2.50 6.82
CA ARG A 167 24.95 -1.28 6.65
C ARG A 167 25.93 -1.08 7.80
N ASP A 168 25.47 -1.20 9.04
CA ASP A 168 26.29 -1.00 10.23
C ASP A 168 27.36 -2.10 10.36
N GLY A 169 27.03 -3.34 10.02
CA GLY A 169 27.99 -4.43 9.93
C GLY A 169 29.09 -4.16 8.89
N ALA A 170 28.73 -3.73 7.69
CA ALA A 170 29.68 -3.33 6.65
C ALA A 170 30.57 -2.16 7.09
N HIS A 171 29.99 -1.15 7.75
CA HIS A 171 30.73 -0.01 8.28
C HIS A 171 31.77 -0.43 9.33
N ASN A 172 31.40 -1.35 10.22
CA ASN A 172 32.31 -1.87 11.24
C ASN A 172 33.46 -2.69 10.62
N MET A 173 33.19 -3.48 9.59
CA MET A 173 34.24 -4.20 8.84
C MET A 173 35.21 -3.22 8.16
N VAL A 174 34.70 -2.18 7.51
CA VAL A 174 35.53 -1.13 6.89
C VAL A 174 36.45 -0.49 7.93
N LYS A 175 35.90 -0.13 9.11
CA LYS A 175 36.71 0.42 10.21
C LYS A 175 37.80 -0.55 10.66
N ALA A 176 37.47 -1.82 10.87
CA ALA A 176 38.42 -2.84 11.31
C ALA A 176 39.57 -3.05 10.31
N TYR A 177 39.26 -3.20 9.02
CA TYR A 177 40.27 -3.37 7.97
C TYR A 177 41.08 -2.11 7.67
N THR A 178 40.57 -0.93 8.00
CA THR A 178 41.31 0.34 7.85
C THR A 178 42.23 0.57 9.05
N ALA A 179 41.80 0.20 10.26
CA ALA A 179 42.60 0.32 11.48
C ALA A 179 43.71 -0.73 11.54
N ALA A 180 43.47 -1.94 11.03
CA ALA A 180 44.52 -2.91 10.78
C ALA A 180 45.30 -2.47 9.53
N SER A 181 46.64 -2.36 9.61
CA SER A 181 47.45 -2.03 8.44
C SER A 181 47.28 -3.14 7.37
N PRO A 182 46.74 -2.85 6.17
CA PRO A 182 46.37 -3.88 5.20
C PRO A 182 47.62 -4.41 4.48
N GLY A 183 48.31 -5.35 5.15
CA GLY A 183 49.53 -6.00 4.65
C GLY A 183 49.27 -7.09 3.61
N SER A 184 48.11 -7.77 3.65
CA SER A 184 47.76 -8.84 2.71
C SER A 184 46.81 -8.39 1.60
N ARG A 185 46.84 -9.09 0.46
CA ARG A 185 45.96 -8.83 -0.68
C ARG A 185 44.50 -9.12 -0.33
N GLU A 186 44.26 -10.20 0.40
CA GLU A 186 42.94 -10.65 0.84
C GLU A 186 42.29 -9.63 1.77
N ALA A 187 43.07 -8.95 2.62
CA ALA A 187 42.56 -7.87 3.48
C ALA A 187 42.12 -6.65 2.67
N ARG A 188 42.85 -6.31 1.58
CA ARG A 188 42.47 -5.22 0.68
C ARG A 188 41.20 -5.54 -0.12
N ASP A 189 41.08 -6.77 -0.61
CA ASP A 189 39.89 -7.21 -1.33
C ASP A 189 38.66 -7.23 -0.40
N SER A 190 38.83 -7.70 0.84
CA SER A 190 37.77 -7.70 1.87
C SER A 190 37.33 -6.27 2.25
N LEU A 191 38.28 -5.34 2.38
CA LEU A 191 37.99 -3.92 2.61
C LEU A 191 37.21 -3.31 1.45
N ALA A 192 37.57 -3.65 0.20
CA ALA A 192 36.87 -3.17 -0.99
C ALA A 192 35.43 -3.70 -1.07
N GLU A 193 35.21 -4.98 -0.77
CA GLU A 193 33.88 -5.58 -0.71
C GLU A 193 33.03 -4.94 0.40
N ALA A 194 33.56 -4.78 1.61
CA ALA A 194 32.86 -4.14 2.72
C ALA A 194 32.51 -2.67 2.40
N SER A 195 33.43 -1.93 1.76
CA SER A 195 33.21 -0.54 1.35
C SER A 195 32.13 -0.42 0.28
N LYS A 196 32.09 -1.37 -0.66
CA LYS A 196 31.03 -1.45 -1.67
C LYS A 196 29.68 -1.78 -1.03
N GLY A 197 29.64 -2.80 -0.17
CA GLY A 197 28.44 -3.19 0.57
C GLY A 197 27.88 -2.03 1.40
N TYR A 198 28.72 -1.27 2.11
CA TYR A 198 28.28 -0.10 2.86
C TYR A 198 27.57 0.95 1.99
N LYS A 199 28.10 1.22 0.79
CA LYS A 199 27.48 2.17 -0.16
C LYS A 199 26.15 1.65 -0.68
N GLU A 200 26.10 0.41 -1.14
CA GLU A 200 24.87 -0.23 -1.63
C GLU A 200 23.81 -0.28 -0.53
N TYR A 201 24.21 -0.60 0.71
CA TYR A 201 23.29 -0.65 1.82
C TYR A 201 22.73 0.72 2.20
N THR A 202 23.56 1.76 2.13
CA THR A 202 23.14 3.15 2.33
C THR A 202 22.13 3.58 1.26
N GLU A 203 22.38 3.28 -0.02
CA GLU A 203 21.45 3.61 -1.10
C GLU A 203 20.10 2.89 -0.95
N ASN A 204 20.12 1.60 -0.62
CA ASN A 204 18.90 0.82 -0.39
C ASN A 204 18.07 1.34 0.79
N MET A 205 18.71 1.82 1.86
CA MET A 205 17.98 2.46 2.96
C MET A 205 17.23 3.71 2.50
N CYS A 206 17.87 4.58 1.71
CA CYS A 206 17.21 5.77 1.16
C CYS A 206 16.04 5.42 0.22
N LEU A 207 16.14 4.30 -0.51
CA LEU A 207 15.04 3.79 -1.33
C LEU A 207 13.86 3.31 -0.48
N LEU A 208 14.13 2.57 0.60
CA LEU A 208 13.11 2.11 1.54
C LEU A 208 12.43 3.29 2.26
N GLU A 209 13.16 4.34 2.62
CA GLU A 209 12.59 5.59 3.15
C GLU A 209 11.63 6.23 2.14
N SER A 210 12.05 6.33 0.87
CA SER A 210 11.21 6.90 -0.20
C SER A 210 9.97 6.05 -0.48
N GLU A 211 10.08 4.73 -0.30
CA GLU A 211 8.95 3.81 -0.44
C GLU A 211 7.98 3.95 0.73
N LEU A 212 8.47 4.04 1.97
CA LEU A 212 7.65 4.30 3.15
C LEU A 212 6.96 5.67 3.05
N GLU A 213 7.66 6.72 2.60
CA GLU A 213 7.09 8.05 2.34
C GLU A 213 5.89 7.97 1.40
N SER A 214 5.97 7.13 0.36
CA SER A 214 4.86 6.94 -0.59
C SER A 214 3.64 6.26 0.01
N GLN A 215 3.76 5.67 1.21
CA GLN A 215 2.67 5.05 1.93
C GLN A 215 2.04 5.96 3.00
N LEU A 216 2.60 7.15 3.27
CA LEU A 216 2.10 8.07 4.30
C LEU A 216 0.75 8.74 3.95
N GLY A 217 0.33 8.63 2.69
CA GLY A 217 -0.92 9.22 2.21
C GLY A 217 -0.81 10.73 1.99
N GLU A 218 -1.85 11.46 2.39
CA GLU A 218 -2.00 12.88 2.09
C GLU A 218 -2.38 13.64 3.36
N PHE A 219 -1.67 14.74 3.61
CA PHE A 219 -1.92 15.65 4.70
C PHE A 219 -2.77 16.83 4.24
N HIS A 220 -4.06 16.79 4.57
CA HIS A 220 -5.03 17.81 4.21
C HIS A 220 -5.03 18.92 5.27
N VAL A 221 -4.78 20.15 4.85
CA VAL A 221 -4.78 21.33 5.72
C VAL A 221 -5.91 22.26 5.30
N LYS A 222 -6.69 22.70 6.29
CA LYS A 222 -7.75 23.66 6.11
C LYS A 222 -7.53 24.90 6.96
N MET A 223 -7.47 26.06 6.33
CA MET A 223 -7.44 27.35 7.01
C MET A 223 -8.82 27.66 7.59
N LYS A 224 -8.90 27.69 8.93
CA LYS A 224 -10.14 28.03 9.64
C LYS A 224 -10.18 29.49 10.09
N GLY A 225 -9.02 30.07 10.35
CA GLY A 225 -8.88 31.41 10.92
C GLY A 225 -7.68 31.50 11.85
N LEU A 226 -7.23 32.72 12.10
CA LEU A 226 -6.25 33.06 13.12
C LEU A 226 -6.92 33.10 14.49
N ALA A 227 -6.26 32.51 15.49
CA ALA A 227 -6.69 32.55 16.89
C ALA A 227 -5.48 32.77 17.81
N GLY A 228 -5.67 33.57 18.86
CA GLY A 228 -4.91 33.40 20.11
C GLY A 228 -3.51 34.02 20.24
N PHE A 229 -3.00 34.80 19.29
CA PHE A 229 -1.65 35.38 19.43
C PHE A 229 -1.53 36.90 19.19
N ALA A 230 -2.47 37.51 18.47
CA ALA A 230 -2.45 38.94 18.19
C ALA A 230 -3.87 39.51 18.23
N ARG A 231 -3.99 40.80 18.52
CA ARG A 231 -5.26 41.53 18.40
C ARG A 231 -5.64 41.61 16.93
N LEU A 232 -6.70 40.92 16.54
CA LEU A 232 -7.26 41.00 15.19
C LEU A 232 -8.19 42.22 15.11
N CYS A 233 -7.78 43.23 14.34
CA CYS A 233 -8.57 44.45 14.13
C CYS A 233 -9.21 44.46 12.75
N ALA A 234 -10.38 45.08 12.66
CA ALA A 234 -11.02 45.33 11.37
C ALA A 234 -10.08 46.08 10.42
N GLY A 235 -9.92 45.58 9.20
CA GLY A 235 -9.02 46.14 8.21
C GLY A 235 -7.62 45.51 8.18
N ASP A 236 -7.25 44.71 9.20
CA ASP A 236 -5.97 44.00 9.20
C ASP A 236 -5.86 43.06 8.01
N GLN A 237 -4.63 42.95 7.49
CA GLN A 237 -4.27 42.01 6.44
C GLN A 237 -3.13 41.11 6.93
N TYR A 238 -3.26 39.82 6.67
CA TYR A 238 -2.31 38.80 7.06
C TYR A 238 -1.85 38.03 5.84
N GLU A 239 -0.56 37.72 5.78
CA GLU A 239 -0.02 36.72 4.86
C GLU A 239 0.55 35.57 5.68
N ILE A 240 0.13 34.35 5.39
CA ILE A 240 0.62 33.13 6.05
C ILE A 240 1.37 32.30 5.03
N PHE A 241 2.55 31.82 5.41
CA PHE A 241 3.37 30.94 4.59
C PHE A 241 3.54 29.60 5.29
N MET A 242 2.95 28.57 4.72
CA MET A 242 3.22 27.19 5.11
C MET A 242 4.23 26.56 4.16
N LYS A 243 5.21 25.85 4.71
CA LYS A 243 6.21 25.10 3.94
C LYS A 243 6.38 23.72 4.55
N TYR A 244 6.28 22.69 3.72
CA TYR A 244 6.60 21.31 4.08
C TYR A 244 7.59 20.75 3.06
N GLY A 245 8.88 20.76 3.42
CA GLY A 245 9.97 20.45 2.50
C GLY A 245 9.96 21.39 1.29
N ARG A 246 9.73 20.83 0.10
CA ARG A 246 9.64 21.61 -1.16
C ARG A 246 8.26 22.17 -1.45
N GLN A 247 7.24 21.71 -0.72
CA GLN A 247 5.86 22.13 -0.90
C GLN A 247 5.64 23.45 -0.15
N ARG A 248 4.98 24.41 -0.79
CA ARG A 248 4.75 25.75 -0.25
C ARG A 248 3.31 26.16 -0.49
N TRP A 249 2.70 26.79 0.51
CA TRP A 249 1.39 27.38 0.42
C TRP A 249 1.43 28.79 1.00
N LYS A 250 1.01 29.76 0.19
CA LYS A 250 0.88 31.16 0.59
C LYS A 250 -0.61 31.47 0.67
N LEU A 251 -1.05 31.95 1.81
CA LEU A 251 -2.42 32.42 2.03
C LEU A 251 -2.40 33.90 2.34
N LYS A 252 -3.41 34.61 1.88
CA LYS A 252 -3.69 35.99 2.25
C LYS A 252 -5.07 36.08 2.85
N GLY A 253 -5.16 36.73 4.01
CA GLY A 253 -6.41 36.95 4.70
C GLY A 253 -6.60 38.38 5.11
N ARG A 254 -7.87 38.75 5.32
CA ARG A 254 -8.26 40.04 5.87
C ARG A 254 -9.31 39.88 6.94
N ILE A 255 -9.30 40.79 7.90
CA ILE A 255 -10.33 40.89 8.94
C ILE A 255 -11.35 41.94 8.51
N GLU A 256 -12.60 41.51 8.37
CA GLU A 256 -13.71 42.38 7.99
C GLU A 256 -14.19 43.23 9.18
N GLY A 257 -14.97 44.28 8.91
CA GLY A 257 -15.53 45.19 9.93
C GLY A 257 -16.43 44.51 10.97
N ASN A 258 -17.02 43.37 10.62
CA ASN A 258 -17.82 42.52 11.49
C ASN A 258 -16.98 41.49 12.28
N GLY A 259 -15.65 41.53 12.18
CA GLY A 259 -14.73 40.58 12.80
C GLY A 259 -14.58 39.24 12.06
N LYS A 260 -15.28 39.04 10.93
CA LYS A 260 -15.15 37.85 10.10
C LYS A 260 -13.78 37.83 9.41
N GLN A 261 -13.18 36.66 9.30
CA GLN A 261 -11.93 36.47 8.57
C GLN A 261 -12.23 35.93 7.18
N VAL A 262 -11.64 36.53 6.16
CA VAL A 262 -11.76 36.09 4.77
C VAL A 262 -10.37 35.75 4.25
N TRP A 263 -10.24 34.57 3.62
CA TRP A 263 -8.98 34.04 3.11
C TRP A 263 -9.09 33.77 1.60
N ASP A 264 -8.00 33.94 0.87
CA ASP A 264 -7.92 33.69 -0.58
C ASP A 264 -7.89 32.20 -0.96
N SER A 265 -7.37 31.37 -0.06
CA SER A 265 -7.27 29.92 -0.19
C SER A 265 -7.61 29.26 1.14
N GLU A 266 -8.54 28.30 1.12
CA GLU A 266 -9.01 27.65 2.35
C GLU A 266 -8.40 26.26 2.57
N GLU A 267 -7.98 25.57 1.51
CA GLU A 267 -7.55 24.18 1.60
C GLU A 267 -6.29 23.94 0.77
N MET A 268 -5.40 23.11 1.31
CA MET A 268 -4.18 22.66 0.65
C MET A 268 -3.89 21.21 1.05
N VAL A 269 -3.38 20.43 0.11
CA VAL A 269 -2.92 19.07 0.36
C VAL A 269 -1.40 19.04 0.27
N PHE A 270 -0.77 18.50 1.30
CA PHE A 270 0.66 18.21 1.34
C PHE A 270 0.89 16.70 1.32
N LEU A 271 1.93 16.27 0.61
CA LEU A 271 2.46 14.92 0.76
C LEU A 271 3.40 14.88 1.97
N PRO A 272 3.14 14.02 2.97
CA PRO A 272 4.06 13.86 4.09
C PRO A 272 5.45 13.41 3.61
N LEU A 273 6.47 13.96 4.27
CA LEU A 273 7.88 13.64 4.04
C LEU A 273 8.47 13.20 5.39
N ILE A 274 9.27 12.13 5.39
CA ILE A 274 9.91 11.61 6.60
C ILE A 274 10.92 12.63 7.10
N THR A 275 11.76 13.13 6.19
CA THR A 275 12.94 13.93 6.53
C THR A 275 12.70 15.43 6.71
N GLU A 276 11.47 15.88 6.47
CA GLU A 276 11.12 17.30 6.49
C GLU A 276 10.04 17.57 7.55
N PHE A 277 9.88 18.84 7.93
CA PHE A 277 8.88 19.29 8.88
C PHE A 277 7.98 20.36 8.26
N LEU A 278 6.72 20.41 8.72
CA LEU A 278 5.83 21.51 8.41
C LEU A 278 6.27 22.74 9.22
N SER A 279 6.45 23.85 8.52
CA SER A 279 6.74 25.15 9.10
C SER A 279 5.67 26.16 8.68
N ILE A 280 5.24 27.00 9.62
CA ILE A 280 4.25 28.04 9.42
C ILE A 280 4.91 29.37 9.83
N LYS A 281 4.84 30.37 8.95
CA LYS A 281 5.37 31.72 9.15
C LYS A 281 4.33 32.77 8.83
#